data_AF-A0A970BAY8-F1
#
_entry.id   AF-A0A970BAY8-F1
#
_cell.length_a   1.000
_cell.length_b   1.000
_cell.length_c   1.000
_cell.angle_alpha   90.00
_cell.angle_beta   90.00
_cell.angle_gamma   90.00
#
_symmetry.space_group_name_H-M   'P 1'
#
loop_
_entity.id
_entity.type
_entity.pdbx_description
1 polymer ?
#
loop_
_entity_poly.entity_id
_entity_poly.type
_entity_poly.pdbx_seq_one_letter_code
_entity_poly.pdbx_strand_id
1 'polypeptide(L)'
;MNPEEPFFLLDDGRQAIPPLFYPMLNKCLAVPVLEDWAGYLWENGRTRRLITLLNKGEGQGYAAWRVLPAPDEWRQIIQAGLKAECIVF
;
A
#
# COMPACT_ATOMS: atom_id res chain seq x y z
N MET A 1 14.48 -1.67 8.86
CA MET A 1 13.50 -0.75 8.23
C MET A 1 12.80 -0.05 9.36
N ASN A 2 12.91 1.27 9.47
CA ASN A 2 12.17 2.03 10.48
C ASN A 2 10.68 1.95 10.12
N PRO A 3 9.81 1.41 10.98
CA PRO A 3 8.37 1.32 10.70
C PRO A 3 7.69 2.70 10.61
N GLU A 4 8.40 3.78 10.92
CA GLU A 4 7.93 5.15 10.83
C GLU A 4 8.37 5.87 9.54
N GLU A 5 9.31 5.29 8.79
CA GLU A 5 9.82 5.89 7.56
C GLU A 5 9.01 5.46 6.33
N PRO A 6 8.73 6.38 5.38
CA PRO A 6 8.13 6.03 4.12
C PRO A 6 8.94 4.97 3.37
N PHE A 7 8.26 4.08 2.68
CA PHE A 7 8.89 3.13 1.77
C PHE A 7 8.54 3.43 0.32
N PHE A 8 9.45 3.03 -0.57
CA PHE A 8 9.36 3.33 -1.99
C PHE A 8 9.18 2.04 -2.78
N LEU A 9 8.27 2.08 -3.74
CA LEU A 9 7.96 0.96 -4.61
C LEU A 9 8.28 1.36 -6.05
N LEU A 10 8.90 0.44 -6.77
CA LEU A 10 9.08 0.52 -8.21
C LEU A 10 8.05 -0.37 -8.89
N ASP A 11 7.50 0.13 -9.98
CA ASP A 11 6.47 -0.53 -10.75
C ASP A 11 6.84 -0.44 -12.23
N ASP A 12 6.96 -1.59 -12.88
CA ASP A 12 7.28 -1.69 -14.31
C ASP A 12 6.03 -1.59 -15.20
N GLY A 13 4.86 -1.33 -14.60
CA GLY A 13 3.59 -1.18 -15.28
C GLY A 13 2.99 -2.49 -15.79
N ARG A 14 3.58 -3.65 -15.47
CA ARG A 14 3.06 -4.96 -15.88
C ARG A 14 1.93 -5.46 -14.97
N GLN A 15 1.79 -4.87 -13.79
CA GLN A 15 0.81 -5.26 -12.78
C GLN A 15 0.04 -4.02 -12.30
N ALA A 16 -1.17 -4.23 -11.79
CA ALA A 16 -1.99 -3.14 -11.25
C ALA A 16 -1.44 -2.59 -9.93
N ILE A 17 -0.69 -3.41 -9.18
CA ILE A 17 -0.14 -3.11 -7.87
C ILE A 17 1.35 -3.48 -7.90
N PRO A 18 2.26 -2.62 -7.41
CA PRO A 18 3.66 -2.97 -7.33
C PRO A 18 3.86 -4.22 -6.47
N PRO A 19 4.65 -5.22 -6.91
CA PRO A 19 4.73 -6.53 -6.26
C PRO A 19 5.28 -6.47 -4.82
N LEU A 20 6.06 -5.44 -4.50
CA LEU A 20 6.59 -5.23 -3.16
C LEU A 20 5.61 -4.53 -2.21
N PHE A 21 4.44 -4.07 -2.68
CA PHE A 21 3.49 -3.33 -1.85
C PHE A 21 3.05 -4.13 -0.61
N TYR A 22 2.45 -5.30 -0.81
CA TYR A 22 1.99 -6.17 0.26
C TYR A 22 3.11 -6.57 1.25
N PRO A 23 4.23 -7.17 0.80
CA PRO A 23 5.24 -7.64 1.75
C PRO A 23 5.93 -6.50 2.50
N MET A 24 5.98 -5.28 1.95
CA MET A 24 6.49 -4.12 2.68
C MET A 24 5.46 -3.56 3.65
N LEU A 25 4.20 -3.41 3.24
CA LEU A 25 3.14 -2.93 4.12
C LEU A 25 2.93 -3.85 5.33
N ASN A 26 2.91 -5.16 5.12
CA ASN A 26 2.76 -6.15 6.18
C ASN A 26 3.92 -6.12 7.20
N LYS A 27 5.12 -5.67 6.79
CA LYS A 27 6.26 -5.45 7.70
C LYS A 27 6.15 -4.15 8.50
N CYS A 28 5.47 -3.15 7.97
CA CYS A 28 5.29 -1.85 8.62
C CYS A 28 4.16 -1.84 9.65
N LEU A 29 3.15 -2.71 9.48
CA LEU A 29 1.98 -2.76 10.35
C LEU A 29 2.14 -3.79 11.46
N ALA A 30 1.64 -3.45 12.65
CA ALA A 30 1.60 -4.36 13.80
C ALA A 30 0.55 -5.46 13.66
N VAL A 31 -0.45 -5.26 12.78
CA VAL A 31 -1.51 -6.23 12.49
C VAL A 31 -1.15 -7.00 11.23
N PRO A 32 -1.27 -8.35 11.23
CA PRO A 32 -1.12 -9.13 10.02
C PRO A 32 -2.12 -8.67 8.96
N VAL A 33 -1.61 -8.44 7.76
CA VAL A 33 -2.41 -8.16 6.56
C VAL A 33 -2.42 -9.42 5.71
N LEU A 34 -3.58 -9.77 5.14
CA LEU A 34 -3.66 -10.86 4.16
C LEU A 34 -3.31 -10.33 2.76
N GLU A 35 -2.67 -11.17 1.95
CA GLU A 35 -2.28 -10.82 0.58
C GLU A 35 -3.47 -10.40 -0.28
N ASP A 36 -4.61 -11.07 -0.13
CA ASP A 36 -5.85 -10.76 -0.85
C ASP A 36 -6.43 -9.37 -0.53
N TRP A 37 -6.01 -8.74 0.58
CA TRP A 37 -6.41 -7.37 0.92
C TRP A 37 -5.63 -6.32 0.13
N ALA A 38 -4.55 -6.69 -0.56
CA ALA A 38 -3.66 -5.76 -1.23
C ALA A 38 -4.40 -4.82 -2.20
N GLY A 39 -5.38 -5.32 -2.95
CA GLY A 39 -6.20 -4.50 -3.85
C GLY A 39 -7.00 -3.43 -3.10
N TYR A 40 -7.71 -3.83 -2.05
CA TYR A 40 -8.51 -2.91 -1.23
C TYR A 40 -7.62 -1.86 -0.54
N LEU A 41 -6.48 -2.28 0.01
CA LEU A 41 -5.54 -1.40 0.70
C LEU A 41 -4.83 -0.45 -0.25
N TRP A 42 -4.49 -0.90 -1.45
CA TRP A 42 -3.87 -0.05 -2.47
C TRP A 42 -4.79 1.11 -2.85
N GLU A 43 -6.05 0.83 -3.20
CA GLU A 43 -7.01 1.84 -3.62
C GLU A 43 -7.39 2.82 -2.49
N ASN A 44 -7.60 2.31 -1.27
CA ASN A 44 -7.87 3.18 -0.11
C ASN A 44 -6.64 4.01 0.29
N GLY A 45 -5.45 3.42 0.23
CA GLY A 45 -4.20 4.12 0.50
C GLY A 45 -3.96 5.27 -0.47
N ARG A 46 -4.27 5.07 -1.76
CA ARG A 46 -4.22 6.15 -2.77
C ARG A 46 -5.25 7.23 -2.50
N THR A 47 -6.49 6.84 -2.23
CA THR A 47 -7.60 7.78 -1.94
C THR A 47 -7.29 8.66 -0.73
N ARG A 48 -6.68 8.09 0.32
CA ARG A 48 -6.30 8.80 1.55
C ARG A 48 -4.90 9.42 1.52
N ARG A 49 -4.23 9.41 0.35
CA ARG A 49 -2.86 9.94 0.15
C ARG A 49 -1.77 9.28 1.01
N LEU A 50 -2.02 8.07 1.52
CA LEU A 50 -0.98 7.22 2.13
C LEU A 50 -0.05 6.65 1.05
N ILE A 51 -0.57 6.48 -0.17
CA ILE A 51 0.18 6.05 -1.35
C ILE A 51 0.19 7.21 -2.34
N THR A 52 1.38 7.68 -2.71
CA THR A 52 1.56 8.81 -3.63
C THR A 52 2.44 8.39 -4.80
N LEU A 53 1.99 8.64 -6.03
CA LEU A 53 2.83 8.51 -7.22
C LEU A 53 3.86 9.64 -7.23
N LEU A 54 5.15 9.29 -7.29
CA LEU A 54 6.24 10.25 -7.37
C LEU A 54 6.64 10.53 -8.81
N ASN A 55 6.68 9.48 -9.63
CA ASN A 55 7.06 9.56 -11.04
C ASN A 55 6.27 8.52 -11.83
N LYS A 56 5.81 8.90 -13.03
CA LYS A 56 5.10 8.04 -13.99
C LYS A 56 6.02 7.11 -14.79
N GLY A 57 7.34 7.20 -14.57
CA GLY A 57 8.33 6.43 -15.32
C GLY A 57 8.68 7.02 -16.68
N GLU A 58 8.43 8.31 -16.89
CA GLU A 58 8.86 9.03 -18.09
C GLU A 58 10.39 8.95 -18.20
N GLY A 59 10.88 8.17 -19.17
CA GLY A 59 12.30 7.99 -19.48
C GLY A 59 12.85 6.58 -19.17
N GLN A 60 12.57 6.00 -18.00
CA GLN A 60 13.15 4.72 -17.57
C GLN A 60 12.17 3.53 -17.55
N GLY A 61 10.89 3.76 -17.79
CA GLY A 61 9.88 2.69 -17.85
C GLY A 61 9.44 2.15 -16.49
N TYR A 62 9.83 2.79 -15.39
CA TYR A 62 9.42 2.43 -14.03
C TYR A 62 8.69 3.58 -13.35
N ALA A 63 7.43 3.37 -12.98
CA ALA A 63 6.73 4.25 -12.06
C ALA A 63 7.28 4.08 -10.63
N ALA A 64 7.35 5.18 -9.88
CA ALA A 64 7.83 5.18 -8.52
C ALA A 64 6.74 5.68 -7.58
N TRP A 65 6.49 4.93 -6.51
CA TRP A 65 5.46 5.23 -5.52
C TRP A 65 6.10 5.41 -4.14
N ARG A 66 5.56 6.33 -3.35
CA ARG A 66 5.84 6.46 -1.93
C ARG A 66 4.65 5.95 -1.13
N VAL A 67 4.91 5.12 -0.13
CA VAL A 67 3.91 4.64 0.83
C VAL A 67 4.28 5.11 2.23
N LEU A 68 3.34 5.73 2.92
CA LEU A 68 3.46 6.12 4.32
C LEU A 68 3.07 4.92 5.20
N PRO A 69 3.88 4.56 6.20
CA PRO A 69 3.58 3.41 7.06
C PRO A 69 2.49 3.68 8.08
N ALA A 70 2.14 4.96 8.34
CA ALA A 70 0.93 5.50 8.99
C ALA A 70 0.01 4.46 9.67
N PRO A 71 0.46 3.84 10.77
CA PRO A 71 -0.13 2.59 11.25
C PRO A 71 -1.56 2.75 11.77
N ASP A 72 -1.90 3.92 12.31
CA ASP A 72 -3.25 4.20 12.80
C ASP A 72 -4.24 4.43 11.64
N GLU A 73 -3.80 5.10 10.58
CA GLU A 73 -4.58 5.33 9.37
C GLU A 73 -4.82 4.02 8.61
N TRP A 74 -3.80 3.18 8.49
CA TRP A 74 -3.95 1.83 7.92
C TRP A 74 -4.89 0.97 8.76
N ARG A 75 -4.80 1.04 10.10
CA ARG A 75 -5.73 0.34 10.98
C ARG A 75 -7.17 0.79 10.76
N GLN A 76 -7.41 2.09 10.60
CA GLN A 76 -8.75 2.61 10.29
C GLN A 76 -9.28 2.10 8.95
N ILE A 77 -8.44 2.01 7.92
CA ILE A 77 -8.81 1.45 6.61
C ILE A 77 -9.20 -0.03 6.75
N ILE A 78 -8.40 -0.81 7.47
CA ILE A 78 -8.65 -2.24 7.71
C ILE A 78 -9.95 -2.43 8.49
N GLN A 79 -10.13 -1.70 9.59
CA GLN A 79 -11.36 -1.76 10.40
C GLN A 79 -12.60 -1.38 9.59
N ALA A 80 -12.52 -0.34 8.76
CA ALA A 80 -13.62 0.04 7.87
C ALA A 80 -13.92 -1.06 6.85
N GLY A 81 -12.89 -1.68 6.28
CA GLY A 81 -13.02 -2.75 5.27
C GLY A 81 -13.65 -4.02 5.84
N LEU A 82 -13.22 -4.44 7.04
CA LEU A 82 -13.81 -5.58 7.74
C LEU A 82 -15.26 -5.31 8.11
N LYS A 83 -15.58 -4.12 8.63
CA LYS A 83 -16.95 -3.74 9.00
C LYS A 83 -17.89 -3.67 7.80
N ALA A 84 -17.38 -3.25 6.64
CA ALA A 84 -18.12 -3.15 5.40
C ALA A 84 -18.06 -4.44 4.55
N GLU A 85 -17.46 -5.52 5.07
CA GLU A 85 -17.29 -6.81 4.37
C GLU A 85 -16.57 -6.70 3.01
N CYS A 86 -15.78 -5.65 2.81
CA CYS A 86 -14.96 -5.45 1.62
C CYS A 86 -13.66 -6.27 1.66
N ILE A 87 -13.23 -6.65 2.86
CA ILE A 87 -12.15 -7.60 3.14
C ILE A 87 -12.63 -8.53 4.26
N VAL A 88 -12.14 -9.77 4.27
CA VAL A 88 -12.53 -10.83 5.22
C VAL A 88 -11.30 -11.56 5.76
N PHE A 89 -11.47 -12.26 6.89
CA PHE A 89 -10.43 -13.11 7.51
C PHE A 89 -10.18 -14.40 6.73
#